data_AF-A0A0W1AB10-F1
#
_entry.id   AF-A0A0W1AB10-F1
#
_cell.length_a   1.000
_cell.length_b   1.000
_cell.length_c   1.000
_cell.angle_alpha   90.00
_cell.angle_beta   90.00
_cell.angle_gamma   90.00
#
_symmetry.space_group_name_H-M   'P 1'
#
loop_
_entity.id
_entity.type
_entity.pdbx_description
1 polymer ?
#
loop_
_entity_poly.entity_id
_entity_poly.type
_entity_poly.pdbx_seq_one_letter_code
_entity_poly.pdbx_strand_id
1 'polypeptide(L)'
;MGTETLHKRLFFHLVRLRVFSYTALISILCLIVMFSKLSISSTTVKTFFEPSKTSKLDQNKPSRSTDTLQAMQKMLNSQRIQFLFKDYGVDILLQKGNLRVSNLHANGLMRTCAVVHFSSPIPEWFKSTHDKIHKGATIGQTIRDDGFELVKKDDFIGTTELPKFAREKMQTSETIAAVYMYQLIVKNPKTEELFEYCTITEAYSPEYLTVGDLQKLTSEGTLKSNAVSKSVQERLADLIKLDEQLYSPLSEVPISNLI
;
A
#
# COMPACT_ATOMS: atom_id res chain seq x y z
N MET A 1 9.19 -43.06 -65.05
CA MET A 1 8.84 -43.46 -63.65
C MET A 1 9.25 -42.31 -62.74
N GLY A 2 8.32 -41.54 -62.16
CA GLY A 2 8.72 -40.42 -61.30
C GLY A 2 7.66 -39.41 -60.82
N THR A 3 6.36 -39.65 -60.97
CA THR A 3 5.33 -38.66 -60.58
C THR A 3 4.28 -39.16 -59.57
N GLU A 4 4.18 -40.46 -59.29
CA GLU A 4 3.19 -40.99 -58.34
C GLU A 4 3.58 -40.84 -56.85
N THR A 5 4.85 -40.62 -56.53
CA THR A 5 5.34 -40.60 -55.15
C THR A 5 5.15 -39.26 -54.44
N LEU A 6 4.98 -38.15 -55.18
CA LEU A 6 4.85 -36.81 -54.60
C LEU A 6 3.43 -36.51 -54.10
N HIS A 7 2.40 -36.97 -54.84
CA HIS A 7 1.01 -36.74 -54.45
C HIS A 7 0.58 -37.49 -53.19
N LYS A 8 1.10 -38.70 -52.96
CA LYS A 8 0.81 -39.46 -51.73
C LYS A 8 1.44 -38.81 -50.49
N ARG A 9 2.62 -38.18 -50.61
CA ARG A 9 3.27 -37.47 -49.48
C ARG A 9 2.58 -36.16 -49.11
N LEU A 10 2.07 -35.41 -50.09
CA LEU A 10 1.34 -34.15 -49.82
C LEU A 10 -0.04 -34.40 -49.18
N PHE A 11 -0.74 -35.47 -49.60
CA PHE A 11 -2.04 -35.85 -49.04
C PHE A 11 -1.92 -36.27 -47.56
N PHE A 12 -0.89 -37.04 -47.20
CA PHE A 12 -0.64 -37.44 -45.81
C PHE A 12 -0.26 -36.26 -44.89
N HIS A 13 0.42 -35.23 -45.41
CA HIS A 13 0.73 -34.03 -44.63
C HIS A 13 -0.50 -33.13 -44.40
N LEU A 14 -1.36 -32.97 -45.40
CA LEU A 14 -2.59 -32.18 -45.29
C LEU A 14 -3.65 -32.85 -44.39
N VAL A 15 -3.73 -34.19 -44.39
CA VAL A 15 -4.60 -34.94 -43.46
C VAL A 15 -4.09 -34.85 -42.02
N ARG A 16 -2.76 -34.90 -41.78
CA ARG A 16 -2.18 -34.72 -40.44
C ARG A 16 -2.40 -33.32 -39.87
N LEU A 17 -2.32 -32.27 -40.70
CA LEU A 17 -2.57 -30.88 -40.29
C LEU A 17 -4.05 -30.62 -39.95
N ARG A 18 -5.00 -31.29 -40.62
CA ARG A 18 -6.42 -31.18 -40.27
C ARG A 18 -6.78 -31.92 -38.98
N VAL A 19 -6.18 -33.07 -38.70
CA VAL A 19 -6.45 -33.82 -37.46
C VAL A 19 -5.88 -33.10 -36.23
N PHE A 20 -4.73 -32.42 -36.35
CA PHE A 20 -4.17 -31.61 -35.26
C PHE A 20 -5.00 -30.35 -34.93
N SER A 21 -5.65 -29.73 -35.93
CA SER A 21 -6.51 -28.57 -35.68
C SER A 21 -7.83 -28.91 -34.98
N TYR A 22 -8.37 -30.12 -35.17
CA TYR A 22 -9.60 -30.54 -34.49
C TYR A 22 -9.38 -31.01 -33.05
N THR A 23 -8.27 -31.66 -32.73
CA THR A 23 -7.95 -32.03 -31.34
C THR A 23 -7.65 -30.82 -30.48
N ALA A 24 -6.93 -29.81 -31.02
CA ALA A 24 -6.68 -28.55 -30.32
C ALA A 24 -7.98 -27.73 -30.10
N LEU A 25 -8.88 -27.68 -31.08
CA LEU A 25 -10.18 -27.00 -30.91
C LEU A 25 -11.10 -27.71 -29.92
N ILE A 26 -11.12 -29.05 -29.88
CA ILE A 26 -11.93 -29.80 -28.91
C ILE A 26 -11.36 -29.66 -27.48
N SER A 27 -10.04 -29.57 -27.31
CA SER A 27 -9.44 -29.27 -25.99
C SER A 27 -9.73 -27.84 -25.52
N ILE A 28 -9.74 -26.85 -26.41
CA ILE A 28 -10.11 -25.46 -26.08
C ILE A 28 -11.61 -25.34 -25.78
N LEU A 29 -12.48 -26.06 -26.52
CA LEU A 29 -13.92 -26.06 -26.27
C LEU A 29 -14.29 -26.81 -24.98
N CYS A 30 -13.58 -27.91 -24.64
CA CYS A 30 -13.73 -28.56 -23.33
C CYS A 30 -13.23 -27.68 -22.18
N LEU A 31 -12.16 -26.89 -22.37
CA LEU A 31 -11.73 -25.93 -21.35
C LEU A 31 -12.78 -24.83 -21.12
N ILE A 32 -13.36 -24.28 -22.19
CA ILE A 32 -14.39 -23.24 -22.12
C ILE A 32 -15.69 -23.76 -21.48
N VAL A 33 -16.12 -24.98 -21.80
CA VAL A 33 -17.32 -25.58 -21.20
C VAL A 33 -17.08 -26.04 -19.75
N MET A 34 -15.87 -26.45 -19.37
CA MET A 34 -15.56 -26.76 -17.96
C MET A 34 -15.41 -25.51 -17.08
N PHE A 35 -15.07 -24.35 -17.64
CA PHE A 35 -15.11 -23.06 -16.92
C PHE A 35 -16.49 -22.41 -16.85
N SER A 36 -17.49 -22.93 -17.57
CA SER A 36 -18.84 -22.35 -17.63
C SER A 36 -19.79 -22.87 -16.53
N LYS A 37 -19.32 -23.76 -15.63
CA LYS A 37 -20.12 -24.31 -14.52
C LYS A 37 -19.49 -24.16 -13.13
N LEU A 38 -18.48 -23.30 -12.98
CA LEU A 38 -18.23 -22.70 -11.67
C LEU A 38 -19.27 -21.61 -11.46
N SER A 39 -20.44 -22.03 -10.98
CA SER A 39 -21.28 -21.17 -10.17
C SER A 39 -20.39 -20.65 -9.05
N ILE A 40 -19.92 -19.41 -9.21
CA ILE A 40 -19.37 -18.64 -8.12
C ILE A 40 -20.55 -18.49 -7.18
N SER A 41 -20.61 -19.39 -6.19
CA SER A 41 -21.35 -19.16 -4.97
C SER A 41 -20.94 -17.77 -4.53
N SER A 42 -21.86 -16.82 -4.67
CA SER A 42 -21.76 -15.50 -4.05
C SER A 42 -21.77 -15.75 -2.56
N THR A 43 -20.63 -16.18 -2.05
CA THR A 43 -20.35 -16.19 -0.64
C THR A 43 -20.30 -14.72 -0.34
N THR A 44 -21.43 -14.19 0.14
CA THR A 44 -21.52 -12.90 0.79
C THR A 44 -20.33 -12.83 1.73
N VAL A 45 -19.29 -12.13 1.29
CA VAL A 45 -18.16 -11.81 2.15
C VAL A 45 -18.79 -10.93 3.20
N LYS A 46 -19.07 -11.54 4.35
CA LYS A 46 -19.37 -10.81 5.59
C LYS A 46 -18.28 -9.76 5.70
N THR A 47 -18.69 -8.51 5.58
CA THR A 47 -18.01 -7.31 6.08
C THR A 47 -16.78 -7.67 6.91
N PHE A 48 -15.62 -7.64 6.26
CA PHE A 48 -14.36 -7.87 6.96
C PHE A 48 -14.21 -6.67 7.91
N PHE A 49 -14.28 -6.97 9.21
CA PHE A 49 -14.34 -6.07 10.37
C PHE A 49 -15.70 -5.40 10.65
N GLU A 50 -16.52 -6.06 11.47
CA GLU A 50 -17.34 -5.31 12.44
C GLU A 50 -16.35 -4.62 13.41
N PRO A 51 -16.42 -3.29 13.60
CA PRO A 51 -15.59 -2.62 14.57
C PRO A 51 -15.83 -3.21 15.96
N SER A 52 -14.77 -3.55 16.68
CA SER A 52 -14.87 -3.84 18.11
C SER A 52 -15.64 -2.70 18.77
N LYS A 53 -16.66 -3.04 19.57
CA LYS A 53 -17.67 -2.15 20.21
C LYS A 53 -17.14 -1.02 21.12
N THR A 54 -15.87 -0.64 21.04
CA THR A 54 -15.21 0.28 21.98
C THR A 54 -14.81 1.62 21.37
N SER A 55 -14.92 1.84 20.06
CA SER A 55 -14.59 3.14 19.46
C SER A 55 -15.71 4.17 19.72
N LYS A 56 -15.41 5.25 20.46
CA LYS A 56 -16.39 6.35 20.67
C LYS A 56 -16.46 7.28 19.45
N LEU A 57 -15.45 7.25 18.60
CA LEU A 57 -15.31 8.11 17.44
C LEU A 57 -15.99 7.49 16.21
N ASP A 58 -16.87 8.26 15.57
CA ASP A 58 -17.47 7.91 14.27
C ASP A 58 -16.47 8.20 13.15
N GLN A 59 -15.71 7.18 12.75
CA GLN A 59 -14.68 7.31 11.72
C GLN A 59 -15.21 7.83 10.38
N ASN A 60 -16.48 7.59 10.05
CA ASN A 60 -17.05 7.98 8.77
C ASN A 60 -17.48 9.45 8.71
N LYS A 61 -17.43 10.16 9.83
CA LYS A 61 -17.72 11.60 9.87
C LYS A 61 -16.44 12.40 9.95
N PRO A 62 -16.31 13.49 9.17
CA PRO A 62 -15.23 14.45 9.36
C PRO A 62 -15.20 14.94 10.81
N SER A 63 -14.03 14.92 11.43
CA SER A 63 -13.81 15.51 12.76
C SER A 63 -13.44 16.99 12.69
N ARG A 64 -13.05 17.46 11.50
CA ARG A 64 -12.63 18.84 11.25
C ARG A 64 -13.71 19.63 10.53
N SER A 65 -13.64 20.96 10.69
CA SER A 65 -14.51 21.87 9.95
C SER A 65 -14.19 21.84 8.44
N THR A 66 -15.18 22.17 7.62
CA THR A 66 -15.03 22.26 6.17
C THR A 66 -13.90 23.23 5.77
N ASP A 67 -13.82 24.40 6.40
CA ASP A 67 -12.79 25.41 6.10
C ASP A 67 -11.38 24.89 6.38
N THR A 68 -11.22 24.18 7.51
CA THR A 68 -9.96 23.54 7.88
C THR A 68 -9.56 22.47 6.85
N LEU A 69 -10.50 21.63 6.41
CA LEU A 69 -10.24 20.59 5.42
C LEU A 69 -9.89 21.19 4.05
N GLN A 70 -10.58 22.25 3.64
CA GLN A 70 -10.31 22.97 2.40
C GLN A 70 -8.90 23.57 2.40
N ALA A 71 -8.47 24.18 3.51
CA ALA A 71 -7.11 24.70 3.65
C ALA A 71 -6.05 23.60 3.53
N MET A 72 -6.35 22.38 3.99
CA MET A 72 -5.42 21.24 4.02
C MET A 72 -5.41 20.38 2.74
N GLN A 73 -6.32 20.60 1.79
CA GLN A 73 -6.56 19.68 0.67
C GLN A 73 -5.30 19.44 -0.19
N LYS A 74 -4.49 20.47 -0.42
CA LYS A 74 -3.25 20.39 -1.22
C LYS A 74 -1.98 20.16 -0.39
N MET A 75 -2.11 20.07 0.92
CA MET A 75 -0.99 19.90 1.84
C MET A 75 -0.56 18.43 1.90
N LEU A 76 0.74 18.18 2.02
CA LEU A 76 1.29 16.90 2.44
C LEU A 76 0.92 16.61 3.90
N ASN A 77 0.97 15.35 4.32
CA ASN A 77 0.66 14.97 5.70
C ASN A 77 1.52 15.74 6.72
N SER A 78 2.81 15.91 6.45
CA SER A 78 3.73 16.72 7.27
C SER A 78 3.27 18.18 7.43
N GLN A 79 2.84 18.80 6.34
CA GLN A 79 2.35 20.17 6.33
C GLN A 79 1.03 20.30 7.08
N ARG A 80 0.15 19.30 7.02
CA ARG A 80 -1.10 19.26 7.79
C ARG A 80 -0.85 19.15 9.29
N ILE A 81 0.09 18.30 9.70
CA ILE A 81 0.50 18.18 11.12
C ILE A 81 1.05 19.54 11.60
N GLN A 82 2.00 20.12 10.86
CA GLN A 82 2.54 21.45 11.18
C GLN A 82 1.44 22.53 11.21
N PHE A 83 0.49 22.50 10.29
CA PHE A 83 -0.59 23.48 10.21
C PHE A 83 -1.53 23.40 11.42
N LEU A 84 -1.95 22.20 11.82
CA LEU A 84 -2.88 21.99 12.93
C LEU A 84 -2.22 22.14 14.30
N PHE A 85 -1.01 21.60 14.46
CA PHE A 85 -0.36 21.47 15.77
C PHE A 85 0.80 22.44 15.99
N LYS A 86 1.16 23.23 14.96
CA LYS A 86 2.26 24.22 14.99
C LYS A 86 3.64 23.62 15.26
N ASP A 87 3.75 22.30 15.19
CA ASP A 87 5.00 21.55 15.30
C ASP A 87 4.94 20.34 14.36
N TYR A 88 6.11 19.88 13.92
CA TYR A 88 6.26 18.68 13.12
C TYR A 88 7.65 18.09 13.30
N GLY A 89 7.70 16.80 13.60
CA GLY A 89 8.93 16.01 13.59
C GLY A 89 8.70 14.60 13.05
N VAL A 90 9.80 13.92 12.76
CA VAL A 90 9.81 12.55 12.26
C VAL A 90 10.89 11.75 12.99
N ASP A 91 10.48 10.66 13.63
CA ASP A 91 11.41 9.63 14.12
C ASP A 91 11.31 8.37 13.27
N ILE A 92 12.43 7.74 12.99
CA ILE A 92 12.46 6.39 12.40
C ILE A 92 12.45 5.39 13.55
N LEU A 93 11.38 4.61 13.65
CA LEU A 93 11.21 3.62 14.71
C LEU A 93 11.84 2.27 14.34
N LEU A 94 11.77 1.91 13.06
CA LEU A 94 12.32 0.68 12.52
C LEU A 94 12.76 0.91 11.08
N GLN A 95 13.92 0.37 10.74
CA GLN A 95 14.34 0.25 9.35
C GLN A 95 15.06 -1.07 9.13
N LYS A 96 14.45 -1.96 8.33
CA LYS A 96 14.97 -3.31 8.07
C LYS A 96 14.63 -3.74 6.65
N GLY A 97 15.66 -3.98 5.84
CA GLY A 97 15.48 -4.31 4.43
C GLY A 97 14.65 -3.25 3.72
N ASN A 98 13.52 -3.66 3.14
CA ASN A 98 12.61 -2.77 2.41
C ASN A 98 11.52 -2.14 3.28
N LEU A 99 11.54 -2.37 4.59
CA LEU A 99 10.56 -1.83 5.53
C LEU A 99 11.13 -0.64 6.29
N ARG A 100 10.38 0.46 6.35
CA ARG A 100 10.61 1.58 7.27
C ARG A 100 9.33 1.94 8.01
N VAL A 101 9.41 2.06 9.33
CA VAL A 101 8.33 2.52 10.20
C VAL A 101 8.73 3.84 10.80
N SER A 102 7.88 4.86 10.69
CA SER A 102 8.16 6.21 11.17
C SER A 102 7.04 6.76 12.03
N ASN A 103 7.43 7.52 13.06
CA ASN A 103 6.57 8.35 13.89
C ASN A 103 6.55 9.76 13.30
N LEU A 104 5.44 10.18 12.70
CA LEU A 104 5.22 11.58 12.37
C LEU A 104 4.46 12.20 13.54
N HIS A 105 5.09 13.16 14.20
CA HIS A 105 4.61 13.67 15.49
C HIS A 105 4.53 15.19 15.53
N ALA A 106 3.80 15.68 16.53
CA ALA A 106 3.85 17.07 16.97
C ALA A 106 4.08 17.07 18.48
N ASN A 107 5.13 17.77 18.94
CA ASN A 107 5.57 17.84 20.33
C ASN A 107 5.81 16.44 20.94
N GLY A 108 6.42 15.53 20.16
CA GLY A 108 6.67 14.14 20.53
C GLY A 108 5.44 13.21 20.52
N LEU A 109 4.22 13.75 20.40
CA LEU A 109 2.99 12.95 20.33
C LEU A 109 2.72 12.49 18.90
N MET A 110 2.61 11.17 18.70
CA MET A 110 2.40 10.58 17.38
C MET A 110 1.07 11.03 16.79
N ARG A 111 1.11 11.60 15.59
CA ARG A 111 -0.08 11.96 14.80
C ARG A 111 -0.28 11.00 13.64
N THR A 112 0.79 10.45 13.09
CA THR A 112 0.71 9.38 12.09
C THR A 112 1.79 8.32 12.34
N CYS A 113 1.37 7.06 12.35
CA CYS A 113 2.27 5.93 12.18
C CYS A 113 2.37 5.62 10.68
N ALA A 114 3.53 5.84 10.09
CA ALA A 114 3.77 5.59 8.67
C ALA A 114 4.60 4.32 8.46
N VAL A 115 4.06 3.37 7.71
CA VAL A 115 4.73 2.13 7.31
C VAL A 115 5.01 2.19 5.82
N VAL A 116 6.28 2.13 5.45
CA VAL A 116 6.76 2.23 4.07
C VAL A 116 7.35 0.90 3.66
N HIS A 117 6.86 0.39 2.54
CA HIS A 117 7.42 -0.76 1.84
C HIS A 117 8.07 -0.28 0.55
N PHE A 118 9.41 -0.24 0.53
CA PHE A 118 10.18 0.10 -0.66
C PHE A 118 10.15 -1.05 -1.67
N SER A 119 10.04 -0.71 -2.94
CA SER A 119 10.21 -1.65 -4.05
C SER A 119 11.67 -2.08 -4.16
N SER A 120 11.88 -3.30 -4.65
CA SER A 120 13.20 -3.84 -4.93
C SER A 120 13.12 -4.71 -6.20
N PRO A 121 14.09 -4.62 -7.12
CA PRO A 121 15.31 -3.82 -7.04
C PRO A 121 15.08 -2.31 -7.25
N ILE A 122 16.02 -1.48 -6.77
CA ILE A 122 16.04 -0.04 -7.02
C ILE A 122 16.77 0.23 -8.34
N PRO A 123 16.20 1.00 -9.29
CA PRO A 123 16.88 1.38 -10.52
C PRO A 123 18.14 2.20 -10.26
N GLU A 124 19.19 1.97 -11.06
CA GLU A 124 20.49 2.65 -10.87
C GLU A 124 20.37 4.18 -10.93
N TRP A 125 19.51 4.68 -11.83
CA TRP A 125 19.28 6.12 -11.98
C TRP A 125 18.62 6.76 -10.74
N PHE A 126 18.01 5.98 -9.85
CA PHE A 126 17.36 6.45 -8.63
C PHE A 126 18.13 6.10 -7.35
N LYS A 127 19.19 5.29 -7.46
CA LYS A 127 19.88 4.67 -6.32
C LYS A 127 20.45 5.70 -5.34
N SER A 128 21.05 6.79 -5.82
CA SER A 128 21.58 7.86 -4.95
C SER A 128 20.49 8.52 -4.09
N THR A 129 19.34 8.81 -4.68
CA THR A 129 18.17 9.37 -3.97
C THR A 129 17.62 8.38 -2.97
N HIS A 130 17.51 7.11 -3.35
CA HIS A 130 17.13 6.03 -2.44
C HIS A 130 18.09 5.91 -1.24
N ASP A 131 19.40 5.97 -1.47
CA ASP A 131 20.41 5.85 -0.41
C ASP A 131 20.30 6.98 0.62
N LYS A 132 19.98 8.22 0.19
CA LYS A 132 19.69 9.34 1.11
C LYS A 132 18.45 9.06 1.96
N ILE A 133 17.37 8.59 1.33
CA ILE A 133 16.13 8.22 2.01
C ILE A 133 16.38 7.07 2.99
N HIS A 134 17.18 6.09 2.60
CA HIS A 134 17.52 4.95 3.45
C HIS A 134 18.37 5.37 4.66
N LYS A 135 19.20 6.41 4.53
CA LYS A 135 19.93 7.05 5.65
C LYS A 135 19.04 7.94 6.53
N GLY A 136 17.74 7.99 6.24
CA GLY A 136 16.74 8.62 7.10
C GLY A 136 16.14 9.91 6.57
N ALA A 137 16.56 10.38 5.40
CA ALA A 137 15.96 11.56 4.79
C ALA A 137 14.45 11.38 4.52
N THR A 138 13.72 12.48 4.48
CA THR A 138 12.28 12.48 4.22
C THR A 138 12.00 12.13 2.77
N ILE A 139 11.16 11.12 2.51
CA ILE A 139 10.93 10.55 1.17
C ILE A 139 10.54 11.63 0.15
N GLY A 140 9.40 12.31 0.37
CA GLY A 140 8.84 13.22 -0.63
C GLY A 140 9.73 14.42 -0.93
N GLN A 141 10.38 15.00 0.08
CA GLN A 141 11.26 16.15 -0.11
C GLN A 141 12.55 15.75 -0.85
N THR A 142 13.18 14.63 -0.44
CA THR A 142 14.44 14.16 -1.05
C THR A 142 14.27 13.87 -2.53
N ILE A 143 13.14 13.28 -2.94
CA ILE A 143 12.82 13.00 -4.35
C ILE A 143 12.71 14.29 -5.16
N ARG A 144 12.01 15.29 -4.61
CA ARG A 144 11.81 16.58 -5.27
C ARG A 144 13.11 17.39 -5.36
N ASP A 145 13.91 17.40 -4.30
CA ASP A 145 15.19 18.11 -4.25
C ASP A 145 16.20 17.53 -5.25
N ASP A 146 16.15 16.22 -5.48
CA ASP A 146 16.97 15.55 -6.49
C ASP A 146 16.41 15.69 -7.92
N GLY A 147 15.34 16.47 -8.09
CA GLY A 147 14.80 16.86 -9.40
C GLY A 147 13.88 15.82 -10.06
N PHE A 148 13.46 14.79 -9.33
CA PHE A 148 12.51 13.80 -9.83
C PHE A 148 11.07 14.28 -9.69
N GLU A 149 10.23 13.92 -10.67
CA GLU A 149 8.79 14.08 -10.54
C GLU A 149 8.22 12.92 -9.70
N LEU A 150 7.32 13.26 -8.77
CA LEU A 150 6.70 12.32 -7.83
C LEU A 150 5.19 12.33 -8.01
N VAL A 151 4.65 11.21 -8.46
CA VAL A 151 3.22 10.99 -8.63
C VAL A 151 2.70 10.15 -7.47
N LYS A 152 1.60 10.60 -6.87
CA LYS A 152 0.89 9.85 -5.83
C LYS A 152 -0.30 9.13 -6.47
N LYS A 153 -0.40 7.83 -6.25
CA LYS A 153 -1.52 7.00 -6.68
C LYS A 153 -2.20 6.41 -5.46
N ASP A 154 -3.45 6.79 -5.24
CA ASP A 154 -4.21 6.31 -4.09
C ASP A 154 -4.61 4.85 -4.26
N ASP A 155 -4.59 4.09 -3.16
CA ASP A 155 -4.89 2.65 -3.15
C ASP A 155 -6.08 2.33 -2.23
N PHE A 156 -6.08 2.85 -1.00
CA PHE A 156 -7.14 2.54 -0.03
C PHE A 156 -7.33 3.62 1.03
N ILE A 157 -8.58 3.89 1.40
CA ILE A 157 -8.95 4.66 2.59
C ILE A 157 -9.96 3.83 3.38
N GLY A 158 -9.73 3.66 4.67
CA GLY A 158 -10.64 2.92 5.53
C GLY A 158 -10.18 2.93 6.97
N THR A 159 -10.52 1.88 7.71
CA THR A 159 -10.11 1.73 9.11
C THR A 159 -9.17 0.55 9.29
N THR A 160 -8.43 0.57 10.39
CA THR A 160 -7.58 -0.54 10.84
C THR A 160 -7.50 -0.55 12.36
N GLU A 161 -7.14 -1.70 12.92
CA GLU A 161 -6.77 -1.78 14.33
C GLU A 161 -5.41 -1.11 14.53
N LEU A 162 -5.32 -0.22 15.51
CA LEU A 162 -4.05 0.38 15.90
C LEU A 162 -3.21 -0.63 16.68
N PRO A 163 -1.95 -0.88 16.29
CA PRO A 163 -1.03 -1.66 17.12
C PRO A 163 -0.79 -0.95 18.46
N LYS A 164 -0.52 -1.71 19.52
CA LYS A 164 -0.36 -1.22 20.89
C LYS A 164 0.69 -0.12 20.99
N PHE A 165 1.86 -0.28 20.36
CA PHE A 165 2.91 0.73 20.40
C PHE A 165 2.43 2.09 19.85
N ALA A 166 1.61 2.06 18.79
CA ALA A 166 1.08 3.26 18.17
C ALA A 166 0.03 3.89 19.09
N ARG A 167 -0.86 3.10 19.71
CA ARG A 167 -1.83 3.64 20.68
C ARG A 167 -1.15 4.34 21.86
N GLU A 168 -0.08 3.75 22.39
CA GLU A 168 0.71 4.33 23.47
C GLU A 168 1.39 5.64 23.04
N LYS A 169 2.04 5.66 21.86
CA LYS A 169 2.67 6.86 21.32
C LYS A 169 1.68 7.94 20.86
N MET A 170 0.45 7.57 20.52
CA MET A 170 -0.65 8.48 20.22
C MET A 170 -1.42 8.91 21.47
N GLN A 171 -1.13 8.33 22.64
CA GLN A 171 -1.83 8.53 23.92
C GLN A 171 -3.36 8.40 23.80
N THR A 172 -3.82 7.38 23.09
CA THR A 172 -5.26 7.16 22.85
C THR A 172 -5.75 5.83 23.42
N SER A 173 -6.99 5.82 23.91
CA SER A 173 -7.71 4.60 24.27
C SER A 173 -8.43 3.93 23.09
N GLU A 174 -8.52 4.61 21.95
CA GLU A 174 -9.19 4.11 20.76
C GLU A 174 -8.37 2.97 20.14
N THR A 175 -9.04 1.89 19.78
CA THR A 175 -8.41 0.71 19.15
C THR A 175 -8.45 0.76 17.63
N ILE A 176 -9.29 1.64 17.06
CA ILE A 176 -9.49 1.77 15.62
C ILE A 176 -9.03 3.15 15.16
N ALA A 177 -8.27 3.19 14.06
CA ALA A 177 -7.84 4.42 13.41
C ALA A 177 -8.26 4.46 11.95
N ALA A 178 -8.34 5.68 11.42
CA ALA A 178 -8.34 5.90 9.99
C ALA A 178 -6.99 5.49 9.40
N VAL A 179 -7.02 4.87 8.22
CA VAL A 179 -5.83 4.49 7.46
C VAL A 179 -5.95 4.95 6.03
N TYR A 180 -4.83 5.41 5.47
CA TYR A 180 -4.69 5.75 4.06
C TYR A 180 -3.48 5.02 3.49
N MET A 181 -3.69 4.32 2.39
CA MET A 181 -2.65 3.67 1.61
C MET A 181 -2.56 4.28 0.23
N TYR A 182 -1.34 4.50 -0.20
CA TYR A 182 -1.05 5.00 -1.53
C TYR A 182 0.34 4.55 -1.99
N GLN A 183 0.52 4.54 -3.30
CA GLN A 183 1.80 4.30 -3.94
C GLN A 183 2.45 5.63 -4.32
N LEU A 184 3.76 5.70 -4.18
CA LEU A 184 4.59 6.75 -4.75
C LEU A 184 5.26 6.22 -6.00
N ILE A 185 5.03 6.89 -7.12
CA ILE A 185 5.63 6.58 -8.41
C ILE A 185 6.61 7.70 -8.73
N VAL A 186 7.86 7.34 -8.96
CA VAL A 186 8.93 8.26 -9.34
C VAL A 186 9.06 8.23 -10.85
N LYS A 187 9.16 9.41 -11.46
CA LYS A 187 9.38 9.55 -12.88
C LYS A 187 10.77 10.13 -13.14
N ASN A 188 11.55 9.45 -13.98
CA ASN A 188 12.85 9.91 -14.41
C ASN A 188 12.68 11.14 -15.33
N PRO A 189 13.22 12.32 -14.99
CA PRO A 189 13.01 13.55 -15.75
C PRO A 189 13.70 13.55 -17.13
N LYS A 190 14.62 12.60 -17.39
CA LYS A 190 15.35 12.51 -18.67
C LYS A 190 14.77 11.48 -19.61
N THR A 191 14.29 10.36 -19.07
CA THR A 191 13.84 9.20 -19.86
C THR A 191 12.33 9.00 -19.82
N GLU A 192 11.61 9.73 -18.96
CA GLU A 192 10.18 9.55 -18.68
C GLU A 192 9.83 8.16 -18.11
N GLU A 193 10.84 7.38 -17.71
CA GLU A 193 10.66 6.08 -17.08
C GLU A 193 9.92 6.23 -15.74
N LEU A 194 8.90 5.40 -15.53
CA LEU A 194 8.12 5.33 -14.29
C LEU A 194 8.59 4.17 -13.43
N PHE A 195 8.81 4.44 -12.15
CA PHE A 195 9.18 3.45 -11.15
C PHE A 195 8.21 3.53 -9.97
N GLU A 196 7.45 2.46 -9.73
CA GLU A 196 6.63 2.32 -8.51
C GLU A 196 7.58 2.15 -7.32
N TYR A 197 7.90 3.26 -6.64
CA TYR A 197 8.99 3.30 -5.68
C TYR A 197 8.62 2.67 -4.34
N CYS A 198 7.47 3.00 -3.79
CA CYS A 198 7.03 2.44 -2.52
C CYS A 198 5.53 2.50 -2.33
N THR A 199 5.01 1.59 -1.50
CA THR A 199 3.68 1.71 -0.89
C THR A 199 3.82 2.28 0.51
N ILE A 200 3.01 3.29 0.84
CA ILE A 200 2.94 3.90 2.16
C ILE A 200 1.57 3.61 2.76
N THR A 201 1.57 3.06 3.97
CA THR A 201 0.39 2.91 4.83
C THR A 201 0.51 3.88 5.99
N GLU A 202 -0.39 4.86 6.06
CA GLU A 202 -0.46 5.84 7.14
C GLU A 202 -1.67 5.54 8.03
N ALA A 203 -1.44 5.18 9.29
CA ALA A 203 -2.47 5.11 10.32
C ALA A 203 -2.46 6.39 11.16
N TYR A 204 -3.61 7.05 11.26
CA TYR A 204 -3.73 8.37 11.88
C TYR A 204 -4.20 8.28 13.32
N SER A 205 -3.64 9.15 14.17
CA SER A 205 -4.18 9.37 15.50
C SER A 205 -5.68 9.73 15.41
N PRO A 206 -6.54 9.14 16.25
CA PRO A 206 -7.97 9.49 16.32
C PRO A 206 -8.22 10.98 16.59
N GLU A 207 -7.27 11.68 17.23
CA GLU A 207 -7.35 13.12 17.47
C GLU A 207 -6.87 13.97 16.27
N TYR A 208 -6.33 13.34 15.23
CA TYR A 208 -5.78 14.01 14.06
C TYR A 208 -6.76 13.99 12.88
N LEU A 209 -7.01 12.81 12.29
CA LEU A 209 -7.86 12.64 11.10
C LEU A 209 -8.71 11.38 11.22
N THR A 210 -9.97 11.48 10.80
CA THR A 210 -10.89 10.34 10.60
C THR A 210 -10.94 9.90 9.14
N VAL A 211 -11.63 8.78 8.85
CA VAL A 211 -11.92 8.38 7.47
C VAL A 211 -12.71 9.46 6.73
N GLY A 212 -13.69 10.08 7.40
CA GLY A 212 -14.45 11.20 6.83
C GLY A 212 -13.57 12.40 6.48
N ASP A 213 -12.56 12.73 7.30
CA ASP A 213 -11.59 13.77 6.98
C ASP A 213 -10.74 13.38 5.76
N LEU A 214 -10.22 12.15 5.72
CA LEU A 214 -9.41 11.65 4.61
C LEU A 214 -10.17 11.68 3.28
N GLN A 215 -11.43 11.25 3.28
CA GLN A 215 -12.29 11.30 2.10
C GLN A 215 -12.47 12.72 1.53
N LYS A 216 -12.45 13.75 2.38
CA LYS A 216 -12.50 15.16 1.96
C LYS A 216 -11.14 15.71 1.51
N LEU A 217 -10.06 15.17 2.05
CA LEU A 217 -8.68 15.56 1.73
C LEU A 217 -8.15 14.88 0.46
N THR A 218 -8.76 13.79 0.02
CA THR A 218 -8.45 13.10 -1.24
C THR A 218 -9.42 13.50 -2.35
N SER A 219 -8.94 13.58 -3.59
CA SER A 219 -9.76 13.93 -4.75
C SER A 219 -10.86 12.89 -5.01
N GLU A 220 -11.99 13.31 -5.59
CA GLU A 220 -13.23 12.52 -5.77
C GLU A 220 -13.13 11.23 -6.62
N GLY A 221 -11.95 10.80 -7.04
CA GLY A 221 -11.72 9.58 -7.83
C GLY A 221 -11.31 8.34 -7.03
N THR A 222 -10.86 8.51 -5.79
CA THR A 222 -10.17 7.46 -5.01
C THR A 222 -11.11 6.40 -4.41
N LEU A 223 -12.41 6.70 -4.34
CA LEU A 223 -13.43 5.83 -3.73
C LEU A 223 -14.07 4.89 -4.75
N LYS A 224 -13.33 3.99 -5.39
CA LYS A 224 -13.93 3.02 -6.34
C LYS A 224 -13.38 1.59 -6.25
N SER A 225 -13.34 1.04 -5.05
CA SER A 225 -13.51 -0.40 -4.86
C SER A 225 -13.89 -0.71 -3.41
N ASN A 226 -15.11 -1.20 -3.19
CA ASN A 226 -15.50 -1.79 -1.91
C ASN A 226 -14.77 -3.13 -1.66
N ALA A 227 -14.07 -3.67 -2.66
CA ALA A 227 -13.25 -4.86 -2.52
C ALA A 227 -11.83 -4.45 -2.15
N VAL A 228 -11.44 -4.78 -0.92
CA VAL A 228 -10.07 -4.67 -0.43
C VAL A 228 -9.21 -5.65 -1.23
N SER A 229 -8.23 -5.14 -1.98
CA SER A 229 -7.31 -5.97 -2.75
C SER A 229 -6.42 -6.81 -1.81
N LYS A 230 -5.85 -7.90 -2.34
CA LYS A 230 -4.92 -8.73 -1.56
C LYS A 230 -3.71 -7.94 -1.04
N SER A 231 -3.18 -7.01 -1.84
CA SER A 231 -2.07 -6.14 -1.42
C SER A 231 -2.46 -5.24 -0.25
N VAL A 232 -3.67 -4.67 -0.24
CA VAL A 232 -4.16 -3.86 0.88
C VAL A 232 -4.32 -4.72 2.14
N GLN A 233 -4.85 -5.94 2.02
CA GLN A 233 -4.97 -6.88 3.15
C GLN A 233 -3.60 -7.22 3.76
N GLU A 234 -2.60 -7.51 2.91
CA GLU A 234 -1.23 -7.77 3.36
C GLU A 234 -0.64 -6.58 4.12
N ARG A 235 -0.81 -5.35 3.60
CA ARG A 235 -0.28 -4.13 4.25
C ARG A 235 -0.99 -3.79 5.55
N LEU A 236 -2.29 -4.07 5.67
CA LEU A 236 -3.01 -3.96 6.93
C LEU A 236 -2.51 -4.98 7.96
N ALA A 237 -2.27 -6.22 7.52
CA ALA A 237 -1.71 -7.25 8.38
C ALA A 237 -0.30 -6.89 8.88
N ASP A 238 0.54 -6.32 8.01
CA ASP A 238 1.88 -5.84 8.39
C ASP A 238 1.82 -4.74 9.46
N LEU A 239 0.88 -3.79 9.33
CA LEU A 239 0.66 -2.73 10.31
C LEU A 239 0.26 -3.29 11.68
N ILE A 240 -0.67 -4.26 11.71
CA ILE A 240 -1.15 -4.88 12.96
C ILE A 240 -0.01 -5.67 13.65
N LYS A 241 0.85 -6.32 12.87
CA LYS A 241 1.99 -7.11 13.37
C LYS A 241 3.19 -6.27 13.83
N LEU A 242 3.12 -4.94 13.77
CA LEU A 242 4.24 -4.09 14.17
C LEU A 242 4.61 -4.24 15.65
N ASP A 243 3.66 -4.59 16.53
CA ASP A 243 3.97 -4.84 17.94
C ASP A 243 5.01 -5.95 18.10
N GLU A 244 4.94 -7.02 17.30
CA GLU A 244 5.91 -8.12 17.33
C GLU A 244 7.31 -7.67 16.89
N GLN A 245 7.38 -6.69 15.98
CA GLN A 245 8.63 -6.19 15.43
C GLN A 245 9.28 -5.12 16.31
N LEU A 246 8.49 -4.31 17.00
CA LEU A 246 8.94 -3.20 17.83
C LEU A 246 9.06 -3.56 19.32
N TYR A 247 8.33 -4.58 19.82
CA TYR A 247 8.41 -5.08 21.20
C TYR A 247 9.07 -6.46 21.33
N SER A 248 10.03 -6.81 20.46
CA SER A 248 10.75 -8.08 20.67
C SER A 248 11.50 -8.04 22.04
N PRO A 249 11.23 -8.99 22.96
CA PRO A 249 11.76 -8.98 24.33
C PRO A 249 13.28 -9.20 24.45
N LEU A 250 14.00 -9.28 23.33
CA LEU A 250 15.47 -9.29 23.32
C LEU A 250 16.10 -7.90 23.48
N SER A 251 15.30 -6.84 23.64
CA SER A 251 15.78 -5.46 23.85
C SER A 251 15.86 -5.02 25.32
N GLU A 252 15.48 -5.87 26.27
CA GLU A 252 15.57 -5.59 27.72
C GLU A 252 16.68 -6.37 28.44
N VAL A 253 17.87 -6.47 27.85
CA VAL A 253 19.07 -6.79 28.65
C VAL A 253 19.82 -5.49 28.93
N PRO A 254 19.73 -4.92 30.15
CA PRO A 254 20.59 -3.82 30.52
C PRO A 254 22.05 -4.28 30.45
N ILE A 255 22.88 -3.51 29.73
CA ILE A 255 24.34 -3.71 29.60
C ILE A 255 25.07 -3.45 30.94
N SER A 256 24.36 -3.38 32.07
CA SER A 256 24.98 -3.14 33.39
C SER A 256 25.55 -4.39 34.07
N ASN A 257 25.48 -5.58 33.45
CA ASN A 257 25.99 -6.84 34.05
C ASN A 257 27.08 -7.55 33.23
N LEU A 258 27.86 -6.81 32.42
CA LEU A 258 29.10 -7.32 31.82
C LEU A 258 30.27 -6.41 32.21
N ILE A 259 30.67 -6.49 33.49
CA ILE A 259 32.03 -6.23 33.97
C ILE A 259 32.36 -7.36 34.95
#